data_AF-A0A924KSJ3-F1
#
_entry.id   AF-A0A924KSJ3-F1
#
_cell.length_a   1.000
_cell.length_b   1.000
_cell.length_c   1.000
_cell.angle_alpha   90.00
_cell.angle_beta   90.00
_cell.angle_gamma   90.00
#
_symmetry.space_group_name_H-M   'P 1'
#
loop_
_entity.id
_entity.type
_entity.pdbx_description
1 polymer ?
#
loop_
_entity_poly.entity_id
_entity_poly.type
_entity_poly.pdbx_seq_one_letter_code
_entity_poly.pdbx_strand_id
1 'polypeptide(L)'
;MPNFPIRVVDSLADVPPAEWDALAGDNPTLKHAWLQSMIDAECTTAKTGWLPQFVLLEREVAGKPTVVGAVPLYMKGHSYGEYVFDWAWADAYQRAGLDYYPKLLCAIPFTPCTGSRLLASNDEDRELLLAAVLKIVQQSDVSSLHILFADKDEQA
;
A
#
# COMPACT_ATOMS: atom_id res chain seq x y z
N MET A 1 -22.86 10.24 0.42
CA MET A 1 -21.57 9.79 -0.14
C MET A 1 -21.45 8.30 0.13
N PRO A 2 -20.98 7.46 -0.81
CA PRO A 2 -20.96 6.02 -0.60
C PRO A 2 -20.05 5.68 0.58
N ASN A 3 -20.52 4.85 1.50
CA ASN A 3 -19.68 4.26 2.52
C ASN A 3 -18.96 3.08 1.85
N PHE A 4 -17.72 3.29 1.42
CA PHE A 4 -16.91 2.23 0.84
C PHE A 4 -16.55 1.25 1.96
N PRO A 5 -16.75 -0.06 1.78
CA PRO A 5 -16.40 -1.08 2.77
C PRO A 5 -14.88 -1.29 2.78
N ILE A 6 -14.16 -0.27 3.23
CA ILE A 6 -12.71 -0.22 3.30
C ILE A 6 -12.28 -0.62 4.70
N ARG A 7 -11.31 -1.53 4.78
CA ARG A 7 -10.63 -1.92 6.01
C ARG A 7 -9.14 -1.67 5.85
N VAL A 8 -8.50 -1.08 6.86
CA VAL A 8 -7.04 -0.91 6.89
C VAL A 8 -6.47 -1.85 7.94
N VAL A 9 -5.44 -2.61 7.59
CA VAL A 9 -4.75 -3.54 8.49
C VAL A 9 -3.23 -3.38 8.44
N ASP A 10 -2.57 -3.68 9.55
CA ASP A 10 -1.11 -3.69 9.67
C ASP A 10 -0.50 -5.09 9.49
N SER A 11 -1.34 -6.11 9.28
CA SER A 11 -0.96 -7.50 9.07
C SER A 11 -1.91 -8.18 8.10
N LEU A 12 -1.43 -9.18 7.37
CA LEU A 12 -2.25 -10.03 6.50
C LEU A 12 -2.69 -11.33 7.20
N ALA A 13 -2.36 -11.53 8.47
CA ALA A 13 -2.67 -12.76 9.21
C ALA A 13 -4.16 -13.13 9.19
N ASP A 14 -5.05 -12.12 9.26
CA ASP A 14 -6.50 -12.30 9.23
C ASP A 14 -7.11 -12.15 7.82
N VAL A 15 -6.26 -12.04 6.78
CA VAL A 15 -6.70 -12.00 5.37
C VAL A 15 -6.55 -13.40 4.78
N PRO A 16 -7.63 -14.01 4.24
CA PRO A 16 -7.52 -15.31 3.60
C PRO A 16 -6.50 -15.30 2.46
N PRO A 17 -5.44 -16.14 2.48
CA PRO A 17 -4.40 -16.11 1.46
C PRO A 17 -4.93 -16.31 0.04
N ALA A 18 -5.94 -17.17 -0.12
CA ALA A 18 -6.55 -17.45 -1.41
C ALA A 18 -7.27 -16.23 -2.02
N GLU A 19 -7.89 -15.38 -1.19
CA GLU A 19 -8.54 -14.15 -1.66
C GLU A 19 -7.49 -13.12 -2.08
N TRP A 20 -6.46 -12.91 -1.25
CA TRP A 20 -5.36 -12.02 -1.58
C TRP A 20 -4.61 -12.47 -2.84
N ASP A 21 -4.23 -13.74 -2.92
CA ASP A 21 -3.40 -14.27 -4.00
C ASP A 21 -4.12 -14.27 -5.35
N ALA A 22 -5.46 -14.31 -5.35
CA ALA A 22 -6.27 -14.12 -6.55
C ALA A 22 -6.16 -12.68 -7.09
N LEU A 23 -6.01 -11.67 -6.22
CA LEU A 23 -5.81 -10.27 -6.59
C LEU A 23 -4.36 -9.97 -7.01
N ALA A 24 -3.39 -10.63 -6.37
CA ALA A 24 -1.96 -10.42 -6.60
C ALA A 24 -1.44 -10.92 -7.97
N GLY A 25 -2.25 -11.68 -8.73
CA GLY A 25 -1.85 -12.23 -10.02
C GLY A 25 -0.63 -13.14 -9.93
N ASP A 26 0.27 -13.10 -10.91
CA ASP A 26 1.44 -13.99 -10.96
C ASP A 26 2.71 -13.42 -10.28
N ASN A 27 2.63 -12.23 -9.65
CA ASN A 27 3.80 -11.62 -9.01
C ASN A 27 4.10 -12.31 -7.67
N PRO A 28 5.22 -13.06 -7.54
CA PRO A 28 5.53 -13.81 -6.32
C PRO A 28 5.77 -12.92 -5.10
N THR A 29 6.23 -11.69 -5.32
CA THR A 29 6.55 -10.73 -4.25
C THR A 29 5.34 -9.91 -3.81
N LEU A 30 4.21 -10.03 -4.51
CA LEU A 30 2.91 -9.54 -4.04
C LEU A 30 2.07 -10.63 -3.36
N LYS A 31 2.51 -11.89 -3.37
CA LYS A 31 1.76 -12.97 -2.73
C LYS A 31 1.66 -12.76 -1.23
N HIS A 32 0.55 -13.23 -0.67
CA HIS A 32 0.23 -13.14 0.75
C HIS A 32 1.40 -13.64 1.60
N ALA A 33 1.88 -14.85 1.31
CA ALA A 33 2.96 -15.48 2.07
C ALA A 33 4.26 -14.67 2.03
N TRP A 34 4.58 -14.02 0.90
CA TRP A 34 5.77 -13.17 0.81
C TRP A 34 5.62 -11.95 1.71
N LEU A 35 4.53 -11.19 1.55
CA LEU A 35 4.31 -9.96 2.32
C LEU A 35 4.17 -10.25 3.81
N GLN A 36 3.46 -11.32 4.19
CA GLN A 36 3.34 -11.74 5.59
C GLN A 36 4.71 -12.13 6.17
N SER A 37 5.56 -12.84 5.42
CA SER A 37 6.91 -13.17 5.90
C SER A 37 7.79 -11.95 6.16
N MET A 38 7.61 -10.86 5.41
CA MET A 38 8.31 -9.59 5.65
C MET A 38 7.83 -8.89 6.94
N ILE A 39 6.58 -9.12 7.34
CA ILE A 39 6.01 -8.65 8.60
C ILE A 39 6.55 -9.52 9.74
N ASP A 40 6.45 -10.85 9.60
CA ASP A 40 6.89 -11.82 10.61
C ASP A 40 8.40 -11.72 10.88
N ALA A 41 9.20 -11.39 9.87
CA ALA A 41 10.63 -11.14 9.99
C ALA A 41 10.99 -9.71 10.47
N GLU A 42 10.00 -8.93 10.92
CA GLU A 42 10.14 -7.55 11.41
C GLU A 42 10.78 -6.57 10.41
N CYS A 43 10.81 -6.91 9.11
CA CYS A 43 11.35 -6.02 8.07
C CYS A 43 10.44 -4.81 7.86
N THR A 44 9.13 -4.98 8.06
CA THR A 44 8.11 -3.92 7.91
C THR A 44 7.46 -3.59 9.24
N THR A 45 8.06 -2.67 9.99
CA THR A 45 7.54 -2.18 11.27
C THR A 45 7.69 -0.66 11.36
N ALA A 46 7.02 -0.04 12.34
CA ALA A 46 7.28 1.36 12.65
C ALA A 46 8.75 1.63 12.98
N LYS A 47 9.43 0.71 13.67
CA LYS A 47 10.85 0.84 14.05
C LYS A 47 11.78 0.82 12.84
N THR A 48 11.47 0.01 11.82
CA THR A 48 12.23 -0.01 10.56
C THR A 48 11.80 1.08 9.58
N GLY A 49 10.88 1.97 9.99
CA GLY A 49 10.36 3.04 9.13
C GLY A 49 9.52 2.53 7.96
N TRP A 50 8.90 1.35 8.10
CA TRP A 50 8.07 0.65 7.11
C TRP A 50 6.78 0.14 7.77
N LEU A 51 6.02 1.01 8.43
CA LEU A 51 4.80 0.61 9.13
C LEU A 51 3.73 0.18 8.12
N PRO A 52 3.24 -1.09 8.12
CA PRO A 52 2.23 -1.53 7.16
C PRO A 52 0.87 -0.88 7.41
N GLN A 53 0.14 -0.60 6.33
CA GLN A 53 -1.18 0.03 6.30
C GLN A 53 -2.01 -0.54 5.13
N PHE A 54 -2.01 -1.86 4.95
CA PHE A 54 -2.72 -2.52 3.84
C PHE A 54 -4.18 -2.08 3.77
N VAL A 55 -4.60 -1.58 2.61
CA VAL A 55 -5.99 -1.15 2.38
C VAL A 55 -6.72 -2.29 1.70
N LEU A 56 -7.87 -2.69 2.23
CA LEU A 56 -8.69 -3.78 1.71
C LEU A 56 -10.07 -3.22 1.34
N LEU A 57 -10.57 -3.62 0.17
CA LEU A 57 -11.95 -3.42 -0.25
C LEU A 57 -12.70 -4.74 -0.03
N GLU A 58 -13.71 -4.72 0.84
CA GLU A 58 -14.46 -5.92 1.22
C GLU A 58 -15.91 -5.86 0.72
N ARG A 59 -16.43 -6.95 0.17
CA ARG A 59 -17.85 -7.03 -0.20
C ARG A 59 -18.45 -8.35 0.27
N GLU A 60 -19.77 -8.38 0.36
CA GLU A 60 -20.48 -9.63 0.56
C GLU A 60 -20.56 -10.40 -0.78
N VAL A 61 -19.95 -11.58 -0.84
CA VAL A 61 -20.02 -12.48 -1.98
C VAL A 61 -20.58 -13.81 -1.48
N ALA A 62 -21.70 -14.26 -2.07
CA ALA A 62 -22.39 -15.48 -1.67
C ALA A 62 -22.68 -15.57 -0.15
N GLY A 63 -23.03 -14.44 0.48
CA GLY A 63 -23.37 -14.37 1.92
C GLY A 63 -22.17 -14.31 2.86
N LYS A 64 -20.95 -14.04 2.37
CA LYS A 64 -19.73 -13.96 3.18
C LYS A 64 -18.92 -12.71 2.85
N PRO A 65 -18.23 -12.08 3.83
CA PRO A 65 -17.27 -11.03 3.53
C PRO A 65 -16.10 -11.61 2.74
N THR A 66 -15.73 -10.92 1.66
CA THR A 66 -14.65 -11.31 0.75
C THR A 66 -13.86 -10.07 0.36
N VAL A 67 -12.53 -10.19 0.38
CA VAL A 67 -11.62 -9.16 -0.13
C VAL A 67 -11.66 -9.19 -1.66
N VAL A 68 -12.16 -8.10 -2.24
CA VAL A 68 -12.30 -7.94 -3.70
C VAL A 68 -11.31 -6.92 -4.28
N GLY A 69 -10.59 -6.22 -3.40
CA GLY A 69 -9.50 -5.34 -3.80
C GLY A 69 -8.51 -5.09 -2.65
N ALA A 70 -7.26 -4.79 -2.97
CA ALA A 70 -6.23 -4.50 -1.98
C ALA A 70 -5.16 -3.51 -2.46
N VAL A 71 -4.50 -2.82 -1.53
CA VAL A 71 -3.34 -1.96 -1.78
C VAL A 71 -2.24 -2.27 -0.76
N PRO A 72 -1.02 -2.67 -1.19
CA PRO A 72 0.14 -2.74 -0.32
C PRO A 72 0.63 -1.32 -0.02
N LEU A 73 0.29 -0.80 1.16
CA LEU A 73 0.58 0.57 1.57
C LEU A 73 1.37 0.57 2.88
N TYR A 74 2.31 1.50 3.01
CA TYR A 74 3.18 1.63 4.16
C TYR A 74 3.34 3.10 4.56
N MET A 75 3.33 3.39 5.85
CA MET A 75 3.79 4.67 6.37
C MET A 75 5.30 4.63 6.56
N LYS A 76 5.99 5.56 5.88
CA LYS A 76 7.45 5.61 5.79
C LYS A 76 8.01 6.74 6.63
N GLY A 77 8.96 6.40 7.51
CA GLY A 77 9.74 7.36 8.30
C GLY A 77 11.06 7.80 7.64
N HIS A 78 11.44 7.17 6.52
CA HIS A 78 12.65 7.48 5.73
C HIS A 78 12.59 6.82 4.35
N SER A 79 13.43 7.25 3.40
CA SER A 79 13.50 6.66 2.04
C SER A 79 14.27 5.33 1.92
N TYR A 80 14.92 4.82 2.99
CA TYR A 80 15.67 3.55 2.89
C TYR A 80 14.76 2.37 2.53
N GLY A 81 15.25 1.54 1.60
CA GLY A 81 14.58 0.35 1.08
C GLY A 81 13.63 0.60 -0.10
N GLU A 82 13.38 1.85 -0.47
CA GLU A 82 12.46 2.21 -1.57
C GLU A 82 13.12 2.13 -2.95
N TYR A 83 14.46 2.08 -3.01
CA TYR A 83 15.28 2.14 -4.23
C TYR A 83 15.09 3.42 -5.08
N VAL A 84 14.26 4.36 -4.62
CA VAL A 84 14.14 5.74 -5.09
C VAL A 84 14.40 6.64 -3.89
N PHE A 85 15.35 7.58 -4.00
CA PHE A 85 15.79 8.41 -2.89
C PHE A 85 15.32 9.85 -3.05
N ASP A 86 14.47 10.30 -2.14
CA ASP A 86 13.87 11.64 -2.18
C ASP A 86 14.69 12.69 -1.40
N TRP A 87 16.01 12.56 -1.35
CA TRP A 87 16.85 13.43 -0.50
C TRP A 87 16.72 14.91 -0.87
N ALA A 88 16.52 15.20 -2.16
CA ALA A 88 16.28 16.56 -2.62
C ALA A 88 14.95 17.14 -2.10
N TRP A 89 13.90 16.33 -2.00
CA TRP A 89 12.61 16.75 -1.44
C TRP A 89 12.68 16.93 0.06
N ALA A 90 13.32 16.00 0.77
CA ALA A 90 13.53 16.12 2.22
C ALA A 90 14.30 17.39 2.59
N ASP A 91 15.37 17.70 1.84
CA ASP A 91 16.14 18.94 2.01
C ASP A 91 15.30 20.19 1.69
N ALA A 92 14.47 20.16 0.64
CA ALA A 92 13.58 21.27 0.31
C ALA A 92 12.53 21.55 1.41
N TYR A 93 11.91 20.50 1.97
CA TYR A 93 10.97 20.62 3.09
C TYR A 93 11.66 21.19 4.33
N GLN A 94 12.85 20.68 4.66
CA GLN A 94 13.63 21.16 5.79
C GLN A 94 13.99 22.65 5.64
N ARG A 95 14.38 23.09 4.44
CA ARG A 95 14.64 24.52 4.13
C ARG A 95 13.38 25.39 4.26
N ALA A 96 12.19 24.81 4.05
CA ALA A 96 10.91 25.47 4.27
C ALA A 96 10.41 25.37 5.73
N GLY A 97 11.15 24.70 6.62
CA GLY A 97 10.75 24.47 8.01
C GLY A 97 9.60 23.46 8.16
N LEU A 98 9.40 22.58 7.17
CA LEU A 98 8.38 21.54 7.13
C LEU A 98 9.02 20.16 7.33
N ASP A 99 8.26 19.23 7.91
CA ASP A 99 8.67 17.84 8.01
C ASP A 99 8.29 17.07 6.73
N TYR A 100 9.28 16.39 6.14
CA TYR A 100 9.05 15.53 4.96
C TYR A 100 8.54 14.13 5.33
N TYR A 101 8.76 13.67 6.56
CA TYR A 101 8.27 12.38 7.03
C TYR A 101 7.28 12.60 8.19
N PRO A 102 6.27 11.73 8.33
CA PRO A 102 6.02 10.54 7.53
C PRO A 102 5.42 10.84 6.14
N LYS A 103 5.63 9.92 5.21
CA LYS A 103 4.93 9.85 3.92
C LYS A 103 4.24 8.50 3.76
N LEU A 104 3.26 8.40 2.87
CA LEU A 104 2.70 7.11 2.48
C LEU A 104 3.40 6.57 1.23
N LEU A 105 3.64 5.27 1.21
CA LEU A 105 4.27 4.55 0.11
C LEU A 105 3.44 3.34 -0.27
N CYS A 106 3.03 3.28 -1.52
CA CYS A 106 2.51 2.07 -2.15
C CYS A 106 3.62 1.41 -2.99
N ALA A 107 4.16 0.31 -2.47
CA ALA A 107 5.26 -0.42 -3.07
C ALA A 107 5.36 -1.84 -2.48
N ILE A 108 6.20 -2.67 -3.07
CA ILE A 108 6.61 -3.95 -2.48
C ILE A 108 7.86 -3.69 -1.61
N PRO A 109 7.89 -4.10 -0.33
CA PRO A 109 9.03 -3.87 0.54
C PRO A 109 10.33 -4.43 -0.05
N PHE A 110 11.37 -3.60 -0.09
CA PHE A 110 12.73 -3.97 -0.49
C PHE A 110 12.82 -4.64 -1.88
N THR A 111 11.84 -4.42 -2.75
CA THR A 111 11.72 -5.13 -4.03
C THR A 111 11.35 -4.13 -5.14
N PRO A 112 12.31 -3.66 -5.96
CA PRO A 112 12.06 -2.68 -7.01
C PRO A 112 11.48 -3.33 -8.28
N CYS A 113 10.44 -4.14 -8.12
CA CYS A 113 9.78 -4.85 -9.22
C CYS A 113 8.51 -4.12 -9.65
N THR A 114 8.37 -3.98 -10.98
CA THR A 114 7.14 -3.47 -11.59
C THR A 114 5.99 -4.45 -11.37
N GLY A 115 4.81 -3.94 -11.05
CA GLY A 115 3.59 -4.72 -10.93
C GLY A 115 2.47 -3.89 -10.33
N SER A 116 1.26 -4.43 -10.33
CA SER A 116 0.08 -3.74 -9.81
C SER A 116 0.26 -3.24 -8.37
N ARG A 117 -0.31 -2.06 -8.12
CA ARG A 117 -0.40 -1.39 -6.82
C ARG A 117 -1.83 -1.25 -6.34
N LEU A 118 -2.79 -1.30 -7.26
CA LEU A 118 -4.22 -1.38 -6.99
C LEU A 118 -4.70 -2.78 -7.36
N LEU A 119 -4.55 -3.72 -6.43
CA LEU A 119 -4.84 -5.14 -6.66
C LEU A 119 -6.35 -5.33 -6.75
N ALA A 120 -6.89 -5.41 -7.95
CA ALA A 120 -8.31 -5.67 -8.22
C ALA A 120 -8.51 -6.27 -9.61
N SER A 121 -9.64 -6.94 -9.82
CA SER A 121 -9.96 -7.62 -11.08
C SER A 121 -10.63 -6.72 -12.12
N ASN A 122 -11.06 -5.51 -11.77
CA ASN A 122 -11.75 -4.57 -12.64
C ASN A 122 -11.39 -3.12 -12.28
N ASP A 123 -11.64 -2.19 -13.20
CA ASP A 123 -11.24 -0.78 -13.04
C ASP A 123 -12.08 -0.02 -12.01
N GLU A 124 -13.36 -0.36 -11.86
CA GLU A 124 -14.23 0.26 -10.84
C GLU A 124 -13.64 0.06 -9.44
N ASP A 125 -13.15 -1.14 -9.13
CA ASP A 125 -12.53 -1.46 -7.85
C ASP A 125 -11.17 -0.77 -7.67
N ARG A 126 -10.40 -0.59 -8.75
CA ARG A 126 -9.14 0.18 -8.70
C ARG A 126 -9.40 1.64 -8.39
N GLU A 127 -10.42 2.24 -9.02
CA GLU A 127 -10.83 3.62 -8.76
C GLU A 127 -11.29 3.80 -7.30
N LEU A 128 -12.05 2.83 -6.77
CA LEU A 128 -12.47 2.84 -5.36
C LEU A 128 -11.29 2.73 -4.39
N LEU A 129 -10.33 1.86 -4.67
CA LEU A 129 -9.11 1.73 -3.86
C LEU A 129 -8.28 3.02 -3.90
N LEU A 130 -8.09 3.62 -5.08
CA LEU A 130 -7.38 4.88 -5.21
C LEU A 130 -8.08 6.00 -4.43
N ALA A 131 -9.40 6.12 -4.55
CA ALA A 131 -10.19 7.08 -3.79
C ALA A 131 -10.05 6.86 -2.27
N ALA A 132 -10.02 5.59 -1.82
CA ALA A 132 -9.79 5.25 -0.42
C ALA A 132 -8.39 5.66 0.06
N VAL A 133 -7.34 5.36 -0.71
CA VAL A 133 -5.96 5.76 -0.39
C VAL A 133 -5.83 7.28 -0.34
N LEU A 134 -6.40 8.01 -1.30
CA LEU A 134 -6.39 9.49 -1.29
C LEU A 134 -7.14 10.05 -0.08
N LYS A 135 -8.23 9.42 0.35
CA LYS A 135 -8.92 9.79 1.59
C LYS A 135 -8.05 9.54 2.83
N ILE A 136 -7.31 8.43 2.88
CA ILE A 136 -6.35 8.15 3.96
C ILE A 136 -5.27 9.24 3.99
N VAL A 137 -4.72 9.64 2.84
CA VAL A 137 -3.75 10.76 2.74
C VAL A 137 -4.34 12.04 3.32
N GLN A 138 -5.56 12.42 2.93
CA GLN A 138 -6.23 13.64 3.41
C GLN A 138 -6.56 13.63 4.91
N GLN A 139 -6.71 12.44 5.49
CA GLN A 139 -7.05 12.24 6.91
C GLN A 139 -5.82 11.98 7.79
N SER A 140 -4.63 11.84 7.19
CA SER A 140 -3.37 11.55 7.88
C SER A 140 -2.46 12.78 7.86
N ASP A 141 -1.62 12.92 8.87
CA ASP A 141 -0.57 13.94 8.91
C ASP A 141 0.68 13.45 8.15
N VAL A 142 0.55 13.34 6.82
CA VAL A 142 1.61 12.85 5.93
C VAL A 142 1.94 13.88 4.86
N SER A 143 3.22 13.96 4.48
CA SER A 143 3.70 14.97 3.53
C SER A 143 3.30 14.69 2.07
N SER A 144 3.19 13.41 1.70
CA SER A 144 2.94 12.95 0.34
C SER A 144 2.48 11.48 0.28
N LEU A 145 2.01 11.07 -0.91
CA LEU A 145 1.80 9.67 -1.32
C LEU A 145 2.74 9.35 -2.48
N HIS A 146 3.48 8.25 -2.36
CA HIS A 146 4.37 7.75 -3.40
C HIS A 146 3.87 6.39 -3.87
N ILE A 147 3.69 6.21 -5.17
CA ILE A 147 3.36 4.92 -5.78
C ILE A 147 4.54 4.53 -6.65
N LEU A 148 5.30 3.51 -6.23
CA LEU A 148 6.56 3.15 -6.89
C LEU A 148 6.44 1.82 -7.62
N PHE A 149 7.02 1.78 -8.83
CA PHE A 149 7.04 0.61 -9.71
C PHE A 149 5.62 0.07 -10.01
N ALA A 150 4.64 0.97 -10.14
CA ALA A 150 3.28 0.62 -10.60
C ALA A 150 3.30 0.11 -12.04
N ASP A 151 2.30 -0.68 -12.44
CA ASP A 151 2.17 -1.11 -13.83
C ASP A 151 1.91 0.08 -14.76
N LYS A 152 2.25 -0.05 -16.06
CA LYS A 152 2.12 1.06 -17.02
C LYS A 152 0.71 1.65 -17.09
N ASP A 153 -0.30 0.81 -16.96
CA ASP A 153 -1.70 1.22 -17.02
C ASP A 153 -2.10 2.01 -15.76
N GLU A 154 -1.36 1.87 -14.65
CA GLU A 154 -1.54 2.63 -13.39
C GLU A 154 -0.69 3.92 -13.34
N GLN A 155 0.17 4.16 -14.33
CA GLN A 155 1.04 5.35 -14.40
C GLN A 155 0.43 6.51 -15.22
N ALA A 156 -0.68 6.26 -15.93
CA ALA A 156 -1.29 7.18 -16.88
C ALA A 156 -2.18 8.25 -16.22
#